data_AF-A0A182TSF7-F1
#
_entry.id   AF-A0A182TSF7-F1
#
_cell.length_a   1.000
_cell.length_b   1.000
_cell.length_c   1.000
_cell.angle_alpha   90.00
_cell.angle_beta   90.00
_cell.angle_gamma   90.00
#
_symmetry.space_group_name_H-M   'P 1'
#
loop_
_entity.id
_entity.type
_entity.pdbx_description
1 polymer ?
#
loop_
_entity_poly.entity_id
_entity_poly.type
_entity_poly.pdbx_seq_one_letter_code
_entity_poly.pdbx_strand_id
1 'polypeptide(L)'
;MKISNHLGTVAPLLLLTLLIVSHHGTNGQCSPGDEKRAEKATDLEQSRSRLYKGESIFTLRLLDAINTATPNENLFFSPYSLYNVLLMMYFGARDTTEKLLRTSLNLQWADSKTTVYEAYDTARKSLRGRFSESNAVGFSSADKLFFGRQIPVSTCVQQKFADTIELLDYQAQPEEQREYINRWVENATRGQIKDLLEPGAITRNTKLAVANAAYFKGTWQTKFKAAETNKEIFYVSADQQKFVDMMHVEGTFSH
;
A
#
# COMPACT_ATOMS: atom_id res chain seq x y z
N MET A 1 -6.83 -15.02 3.79
CA MET A 1 -8.29 -15.22 3.94
C MET A 1 -8.86 -15.37 2.54
N LYS A 2 -9.31 -16.57 2.12
CA LYS A 2 -10.14 -16.68 0.91
C LYS A 2 -11.53 -16.22 1.35
N ILE A 3 -11.88 -14.99 1.02
CA ILE A 3 -13.28 -14.57 1.07
C ILE A 3 -13.96 -15.39 -0.04
N SER A 4 -14.83 -16.31 0.36
CA SER A 4 -15.60 -17.15 -0.56
C SER A 4 -16.43 -16.25 -1.48
N ASN A 5 -16.36 -16.49 -2.80
CA ASN A 5 -17.04 -15.74 -3.86
C ASN A 5 -18.57 -15.97 -3.88
N HIS A 6 -19.25 -15.86 -2.74
CA HIS A 6 -20.72 -15.98 -2.65
C HIS A 6 -21.42 -14.75 -2.06
N LEU A 7 -20.73 -13.61 -1.99
CA LEU A 7 -21.36 -12.31 -1.74
C LEU A 7 -21.21 -11.50 -3.01
N GLY A 8 -22.36 -11.02 -3.54
CA GLY A 8 -22.44 -10.24 -4.77
C GLY A 8 -21.38 -9.15 -4.81
N THR A 9 -20.70 -9.06 -5.95
CA THR A 9 -19.81 -7.97 -6.39
C THR A 9 -19.46 -6.97 -5.29
N VAL A 10 -18.59 -7.37 -4.38
CA VAL A 10 -17.85 -6.41 -3.56
C VAL A 10 -16.89 -5.76 -4.53
N ALA A 11 -17.25 -4.59 -5.05
CA ALA A 11 -16.30 -3.75 -5.75
C ALA A 11 -15.19 -3.45 -4.74
N PRO A 12 -13.95 -3.91 -4.93
CA PRO A 12 -12.86 -3.38 -4.15
C PRO A 12 -12.90 -1.87 -4.38
N LEU A 13 -12.91 -1.09 -3.30
CA LEU A 13 -12.77 0.36 -3.39
C LEU A 13 -11.33 0.62 -3.87
N LEU A 14 -11.14 0.48 -5.18
CA LEU A 14 -9.94 0.82 -5.91
C LEU A 14 -9.89 2.34 -5.91
N LEU A 15 -9.21 2.89 -4.90
CA LEU A 15 -8.78 4.28 -4.92
C LEU A 15 -7.68 4.41 -5.99
N LEU A 16 -8.11 4.37 -7.25
CA LEU A 16 -7.32 4.64 -8.42
C LEU A 16 -7.14 6.15 -8.48
N THR A 17 -6.24 6.69 -7.67
CA THR A 17 -5.87 8.11 -7.75
C THR A 17 -4.97 8.29 -8.96
N LEU A 18 -5.59 8.56 -10.12
CA LEU A 18 -4.89 9.06 -11.30
C LEU A 18 -4.46 10.51 -11.02
N LEU A 19 -3.31 10.68 -10.35
CA LEU A 19 -2.73 12.01 -10.15
C LEU A 19 -2.15 12.50 -11.48
N ILE A 20 -2.96 13.25 -12.23
CA ILE A 20 -2.52 14.01 -13.40
C ILE A 20 -1.72 15.22 -12.87
N VAL A 21 -0.41 15.05 -12.72
CA VAL A 21 0.48 16.16 -12.37
C VAL A 21 0.74 16.99 -13.62
N SER A 22 0.02 18.10 -13.76
CA SER A 22 0.27 19.12 -14.78
C SER A 22 1.67 19.74 -14.56
N HIS A 23 2.52 19.66 -15.59
CA HIS A 23 3.87 20.20 -15.58
C HIS A 23 3.89 21.71 -15.27
N HIS A 24 4.53 22.10 -14.18
CA HIS A 24 5.41 23.27 -14.17
C HIS A 24 6.80 22.73 -13.84
N GLY A 25 7.71 22.85 -14.79
CA GLY A 25 9.05 22.29 -14.69
C GLY A 25 9.84 22.96 -13.58
N THR A 26 10.14 22.21 -12.51
CA THR A 26 11.29 22.50 -11.64
C THR A 26 11.96 21.18 -11.25
N ASN A 27 13.21 21.03 -11.71
CA ASN A 27 14.06 19.90 -11.38
C ASN A 27 14.38 19.91 -9.89
N GLY A 28 13.86 18.93 -9.16
CA GLY A 28 14.74 18.32 -8.19
C GLY A 28 14.15 17.20 -7.36
N GLN A 29 14.32 16.05 -7.95
CA GLN A 29 14.02 14.78 -7.32
C GLN A 29 15.06 14.40 -6.25
N CYS A 30 16.17 15.14 -6.11
CA CYS A 30 17.10 15.03 -4.97
C CYS A 30 17.60 16.43 -4.58
N SER A 31 17.57 16.76 -3.28
CA SER A 31 18.19 17.99 -2.76
C SER A 31 19.69 17.75 -2.52
N PRO A 32 20.59 18.62 -3.02
CA PRO A 32 21.99 18.60 -2.64
C PRO A 32 22.11 19.26 -1.25
N GLY A 33 22.37 18.46 -0.21
CA GLY A 33 22.53 18.96 1.15
C GLY A 33 22.62 17.91 2.27
N ASP A 34 22.17 16.68 2.04
CA ASP A 34 22.00 15.69 3.13
C ASP A 34 23.16 14.69 3.30
N GLU A 35 24.30 14.92 2.67
CA GLU A 35 25.51 14.14 2.97
C GLU A 35 26.21 14.72 4.20
N LYS A 36 25.87 14.15 5.37
CA LYS A 36 26.78 13.77 6.48
C LYS A 36 26.08 13.81 7.83
N ARG A 37 25.49 12.69 8.23
CA ARG A 37 25.71 12.10 9.56
C ARG A 37 25.27 10.64 9.49
N ALA A 38 26.17 9.70 9.81
CA ALA A 38 25.73 8.34 10.12
C ALA A 38 24.84 8.44 11.38
N GLU A 39 23.53 8.23 11.25
CA GLU A 39 22.63 8.13 12.40
C GLU A 39 23.08 6.94 13.28
N LYS A 40 23.07 7.14 14.60
CA LYS A 40 23.39 6.04 15.53
C LYS A 40 22.26 5.00 15.45
N ALA A 41 22.56 3.72 15.69
CA ALA A 41 21.57 2.65 15.65
C ALA A 41 20.35 2.89 16.56
N THR A 42 20.54 3.58 17.70
CA THR A 42 19.47 4.01 18.60
C THR A 42 18.55 5.06 17.97
N ASP A 43 19.10 5.95 17.16
CA ASP A 43 18.35 7.02 16.50
C ASP A 43 17.50 6.42 15.37
N LEU A 44 18.06 5.44 14.64
CA LEU A 44 17.36 4.72 13.57
C LEU A 44 16.16 3.91 14.09
N GLU A 45 16.30 3.22 15.23
CA GLU A 45 15.17 2.50 15.86
C GLU A 45 14.07 3.45 16.34
N GLN A 46 14.45 4.61 16.89
CA GLN A 46 13.47 5.65 17.26
C GLN A 46 12.77 6.22 16.03
N SER A 47 13.50 6.55 14.97
CA SER A 47 12.96 7.04 13.70
C SER A 47 12.00 6.01 13.08
N ARG A 48 12.37 4.72 13.12
CA ARG A 48 11.50 3.61 12.69
C ARG A 48 10.21 3.54 13.52
N SER A 49 10.30 3.64 14.84
CA SER A 49 9.13 3.67 15.74
C SER A 49 8.21 4.87 15.47
N ARG A 50 8.80 6.06 15.23
CA ARG A 50 8.05 7.26 14.86
C ARG A 50 7.34 7.12 13.52
N LEU A 51 7.97 6.45 12.54
CA LEU A 51 7.36 6.13 11.26
C LEU A 51 6.12 5.22 11.44
N TYR A 52 6.22 4.15 12.22
CA TYR A 52 5.08 3.27 12.54
C TYR A 52 3.95 4.01 13.28
N LYS A 53 4.30 4.91 14.19
CA LYS A 53 3.31 5.79 14.85
C LYS A 53 2.60 6.68 13.83
N GLY A 54 3.34 7.22 12.86
CA GLY A 54 2.79 8.02 11.77
C GLY A 54 1.84 7.22 10.88
N GLU A 55 2.22 6.00 10.49
CA GLU A 55 1.38 5.05 9.76
C GLU A 55 0.08 4.75 10.53
N SER A 56 0.16 4.52 11.85
CA SER A 56 -1.02 4.25 12.68
C SER A 56 -1.98 5.44 12.73
N ILE A 57 -1.46 6.66 12.89
CA ILE A 57 -2.28 7.89 12.87
C ILE A 57 -2.91 8.10 11.49
N PHE A 58 -2.14 7.92 10.42
CA PHE A 58 -2.63 7.98 9.04
C PHE A 58 -3.76 6.96 8.83
N THR A 59 -3.57 5.72 9.29
CA THR A 59 -4.54 4.63 9.17
C THR A 59 -5.87 5.00 9.81
N LEU A 60 -5.86 5.52 11.03
CA LEU A 60 -7.08 5.90 11.74
C LEU A 60 -7.80 7.06 11.05
N ARG A 61 -7.06 8.06 10.55
CA ARG A 61 -7.62 9.19 9.79
C ARG A 61 -8.23 8.74 8.48
N LEU A 62 -7.57 7.82 7.77
CA LEU A 62 -8.07 7.29 6.52
C LEU A 62 -9.32 6.43 6.73
N LEU A 63 -9.31 5.58 7.77
CA LEU A 63 -10.46 4.78 8.18
C LEU A 63 -11.68 5.67 8.44
N ASP A 64 -11.50 6.74 9.21
CA ASP A 64 -12.55 7.73 9.50
C ASP A 64 -13.07 8.42 8.22
N ALA A 65 -12.16 8.83 7.34
CA ALA A 65 -12.52 9.46 6.08
C ALA A 65 -13.31 8.52 5.14
N ILE A 66 -12.89 7.26 4.99
CA ILE A 66 -13.59 6.29 4.13
C ILE A 66 -14.94 5.91 4.75
N ASN A 67 -15.00 5.69 6.06
CA ASN A 67 -16.24 5.37 6.75
C ASN A 67 -17.26 6.53 6.65
N THR A 68 -16.79 7.77 6.68
CA THR A 68 -17.64 8.95 6.46
C THR A 68 -18.14 9.02 5.01
N ALA A 69 -17.30 8.69 4.03
CA ALA A 69 -17.65 8.75 2.62
C ALA A 69 -18.55 7.60 2.15
N THR A 70 -18.42 6.42 2.76
CA THR A 70 -19.15 5.19 2.41
C THR A 70 -19.75 4.53 3.65
N PRO A 71 -20.69 5.22 4.33
CA PRO A 71 -21.28 4.69 5.54
C PRO A 71 -22.06 3.42 5.22
N ASN A 72 -21.91 2.39 6.05
CA ASN A 72 -22.60 1.09 5.97
C ASN A 72 -22.07 0.11 4.91
N GLU A 73 -20.95 0.41 4.25
CA GLU A 73 -20.28 -0.55 3.36
C GLU A 73 -19.20 -1.35 4.08
N ASN A 74 -18.90 -2.54 3.56
CA ASN A 74 -17.75 -3.30 4.05
C ASN A 74 -16.45 -2.60 3.64
N LEU A 75 -15.61 -2.28 4.63
CA LEU A 75 -14.33 -1.63 4.40
C LEU A 75 -13.17 -2.59 4.61
N PHE A 76 -12.32 -2.72 3.59
CA PHE A 76 -11.08 -3.46 3.66
C PHE A 76 -9.99 -2.77 2.84
N PHE A 77 -8.85 -2.45 3.46
CA PHE A 77 -7.69 -1.89 2.80
C PHE A 77 -6.41 -2.26 3.53
N SER A 78 -5.26 -2.11 2.87
CA SER A 78 -3.95 -2.26 3.49
C SER A 78 -3.35 -0.88 3.81
N PRO A 79 -3.35 -0.45 5.08
CA PRO A 79 -2.78 0.84 5.44
C PRO A 79 -1.28 0.91 5.15
N TYR A 80 -0.56 -0.18 5.41
CA TYR A 80 0.86 -0.32 5.14
C TYR A 80 1.23 -0.05 3.68
N SER A 81 0.53 -0.73 2.76
CA SER A 81 0.76 -0.61 1.33
C SER A 81 0.54 0.83 0.88
N LEU A 82 -0.60 1.43 1.25
CA LEU A 82 -0.94 2.79 0.86
C LEU A 82 0.00 3.84 1.49
N TYR A 83 0.39 3.65 2.75
CA TYR A 83 1.36 4.52 3.41
C TYR A 83 2.71 4.51 2.69
N ASN A 84 3.20 3.32 2.28
CA ASN A 84 4.46 3.21 1.53
C ASN A 84 4.42 3.92 0.19
N VAL A 85 3.33 3.74 -0.58
CA VAL A 85 3.27 4.36 -1.90
C VAL A 85 3.19 5.89 -1.81
N LEU A 86 2.50 6.41 -0.79
CA LEU A 86 2.49 7.84 -0.49
C LEU A 86 3.82 8.36 0.06
N LEU A 87 4.57 7.55 0.82
CA LEU A 87 5.95 7.88 1.21
C LEU A 87 6.86 8.01 -0.02
N MET A 88 6.74 7.10 -0.98
CA MET A 88 7.49 7.19 -2.23
C MET A 88 7.16 8.48 -2.99
N MET A 89 5.88 8.88 -3.02
CA MET A 89 5.47 10.17 -3.57
C MET A 89 6.03 11.35 -2.78
N TYR A 90 6.07 11.27 -1.45
CA TYR A 90 6.65 12.30 -0.58
C TYR A 90 8.12 12.57 -0.91
N PHE A 91 8.90 11.51 -1.17
CA PHE A 91 10.30 11.67 -1.55
C PHE A 91 10.48 12.40 -2.89
N GLY A 92 9.58 12.17 -3.86
CA GLY A 92 9.58 12.86 -5.15
C GLY A 92 8.87 14.22 -5.17
N ALA A 93 8.04 14.53 -4.17
CA ALA A 93 7.27 15.77 -4.09
C ALA A 93 8.12 16.97 -3.66
N ARG A 94 7.65 18.18 -3.94
CA ARG A 94 8.24 19.45 -3.48
C ARG A 94 7.17 20.44 -3.06
N ASP A 95 7.62 21.52 -2.42
CA ASP A 95 6.82 22.70 -2.11
C ASP A 95 5.50 22.35 -1.40
N THR A 96 4.37 22.77 -1.96
CA THR A 96 3.04 22.52 -1.41
C THR A 96 2.72 21.03 -1.32
N THR A 97 3.03 20.26 -2.36
CA THR A 97 2.76 18.81 -2.41
C THR A 97 3.54 18.08 -1.33
N GLU A 98 4.81 18.44 -1.14
CA GLU A 98 5.63 17.88 -0.06
C GLU A 98 5.05 18.22 1.32
N LYS A 99 4.66 19.47 1.56
CA LYS A 99 4.07 19.90 2.85
C LYS A 99 2.79 19.14 3.16
N LEU A 100 1.93 18.94 2.16
CA LEU A 100 0.69 18.18 2.30
C LEU A 100 0.95 16.71 2.63
N LEU A 101 1.86 16.05 1.91
CA LEU A 101 2.23 14.66 2.17
C LEU A 101 2.92 14.50 3.52
N ARG A 102 3.86 15.40 3.87
CA ARG A 102 4.53 15.44 5.18
C ARG A 102 3.52 15.50 6.32
N THR A 103 2.48 16.32 6.15
CA THR A 103 1.44 16.48 7.17
C THR A 103 0.52 15.26 7.26
N SER A 104 0.07 14.77 6.11
CA SER A 104 -0.86 13.65 6.01
C SER A 104 -0.25 12.34 6.51
N LEU A 105 1.04 12.12 6.23
CA LEU A 105 1.81 10.94 6.64
C LEU A 105 2.41 11.06 8.05
N ASN A 106 2.15 12.19 8.74
CA ASN A 106 2.64 12.47 10.10
C ASN A 106 4.18 12.37 10.21
N LEU A 107 4.89 13.07 9.32
CA LEU A 107 6.35 13.04 9.19
C LEU A 107 7.05 14.26 9.81
N GLN A 108 6.33 15.08 10.59
CA GLN A 108 6.85 16.30 11.20
C GLN A 108 7.98 16.04 12.22
N TRP A 109 8.12 14.79 12.67
CA TRP A 109 9.13 14.36 13.63
C TRP A 109 10.55 14.27 13.04
N ALA A 110 10.70 14.29 11.72
CA ALA A 110 11.98 14.14 11.02
C ALA A 110 12.45 15.48 10.45
N ASP A 111 13.70 15.85 10.68
CA ASP A 111 14.23 17.15 10.23
C ASP A 111 14.51 17.21 8.73
N SER A 112 14.67 16.05 8.08
CA SER A 112 14.97 15.95 6.64
C SER A 112 14.25 14.76 5.99
N LYS A 113 14.20 14.74 4.65
CA LYS A 113 13.77 13.56 3.89
C LYS A 113 14.72 12.38 4.06
N THR A 114 16.00 12.64 4.33
CA THR A 114 16.99 11.59 4.51
C THR A 114 16.72 10.76 5.76
N THR A 115 16.42 11.39 6.90
CA THR A 115 16.01 10.69 8.13
C THR A 115 14.73 9.85 7.91
N VAL A 116 13.74 10.38 7.16
CA VAL A 116 12.54 9.61 6.81
C VAL A 116 12.88 8.41 5.93
N TYR A 117 13.77 8.60 4.95
CA TYR A 117 14.20 7.54 4.03
C TYR A 117 14.92 6.41 4.77
N GLU A 118 15.83 6.73 5.68
CA GLU A 118 16.56 5.73 6.47
C GLU A 118 15.63 4.91 7.36
N ALA A 119 14.65 5.56 8.00
CA ALA A 119 13.59 4.89 8.76
C ALA A 119 12.74 3.97 7.88
N TYR A 120 12.33 4.45 6.71
CA TYR A 120 11.55 3.69 5.72
C TYR A 120 12.31 2.47 5.20
N ASP A 121 13.56 2.64 4.76
CA ASP A 121 14.40 1.56 4.24
C ASP A 121 14.64 0.49 5.31
N THR A 122 14.89 0.91 6.56
CA THR A 122 15.05 0.00 7.69
C THR A 122 13.77 -0.77 8.01
N ALA A 123 12.61 -0.10 8.02
CA ALA A 123 11.32 -0.74 8.22
C ALA A 123 11.04 -1.78 7.12
N ARG A 124 11.27 -1.42 5.85
CA ARG A 124 11.08 -2.29 4.69
C ARG A 124 12.00 -3.51 4.72
N LYS A 125 13.29 -3.33 5.01
CA LYS A 125 14.25 -4.44 5.19
C LYS A 125 13.86 -5.37 6.33
N SER A 126 13.45 -4.82 7.47
CA SER A 126 12.98 -5.60 8.61
C SER A 126 11.72 -6.42 8.29
N LEU A 127 10.78 -5.85 7.53
CA LEU A 127 9.57 -6.58 7.14
C LEU A 127 9.88 -7.72 6.16
N ARG A 128 10.74 -7.46 5.16
CA ARG A 128 11.22 -8.49 4.23
C ARG A 128 11.90 -9.66 4.93
N GLY A 129 12.71 -9.37 5.95
CA GLY A 129 13.34 -10.42 6.77
C GLY A 129 12.35 -11.24 7.60
N ARG A 130 11.21 -10.65 8.01
CA ARG A 130 10.17 -11.33 8.81
C ARG A 130 9.22 -12.19 7.99
N PHE A 131 9.01 -11.87 6.72
CA PHE A 131 8.07 -12.57 5.85
C PHE A 131 8.80 -13.12 4.61
N SER A 132 9.61 -14.17 4.81
CA SER A 132 10.16 -14.98 3.73
C SER A 132 9.16 -16.07 3.30
N GLU A 133 9.32 -16.62 2.09
CA GLU A 133 8.41 -17.62 1.51
C GLU A 133 8.23 -18.90 2.36
N SER A 134 9.12 -19.15 3.32
CA SER A 134 9.13 -20.30 4.22
C SER A 134 8.25 -20.18 5.46
N ASN A 135 7.61 -19.03 5.70
CA ASN A 135 6.93 -18.76 6.98
C ASN A 135 5.45 -19.23 6.97
N ALA A 136 4.93 -19.60 8.15
CA ALA A 136 3.52 -19.95 8.36
C ALA A 136 2.54 -18.82 8.01
N VAL A 137 3.07 -17.61 7.82
CA VAL A 137 2.38 -16.42 7.37
C VAL A 137 3.02 -15.94 6.07
N GLY A 138 2.27 -16.02 4.98
CA GLY A 138 2.63 -15.40 3.71
C GLY A 138 2.13 -13.96 3.69
N PHE A 139 3.04 -12.99 3.59
CA PHE A 139 2.73 -11.59 3.34
C PHE A 139 3.51 -11.10 2.12
N SER A 140 2.84 -10.36 1.25
CA SER A 140 3.44 -9.69 0.10
C SER A 140 2.76 -8.35 -0.10
N SER A 141 3.53 -7.31 -0.42
CA SER A 141 3.03 -5.99 -0.79
C SER A 141 3.56 -5.63 -2.17
N ALA A 142 2.68 -5.11 -3.01
CA ALA A 142 2.91 -4.65 -4.35
C ALA A 142 2.79 -3.13 -4.36
N ASP A 143 3.87 -2.45 -3.95
CA ASP A 143 3.98 -0.99 -3.93
C ASP A 143 5.01 -0.57 -4.98
N LYS A 144 4.55 -0.12 -6.15
CA LYS A 144 5.43 0.27 -7.26
C LYS A 144 4.89 1.47 -8.02
N LEU A 145 5.80 2.35 -8.43
CA LEU A 145 5.56 3.50 -9.28
C LEU A 145 6.08 3.21 -10.70
N PHE A 146 5.19 3.25 -11.68
CA PHE A 146 5.51 3.03 -13.08
C PHE A 146 5.47 4.37 -13.84
N PHE A 147 6.64 4.96 -14.07
CA PHE A 147 6.75 6.21 -14.81
C PHE A 147 6.74 5.97 -16.32
N GLY A 148 6.19 6.91 -17.08
CA GLY A 148 6.40 6.93 -18.51
C GLY A 148 7.87 7.24 -18.82
N ARG A 149 8.49 6.53 -19.76
CA ARG A 149 9.92 6.70 -20.13
C ARG A 149 10.33 8.13 -20.47
N GLN A 150 9.38 8.97 -20.90
CA GLN A 150 9.59 10.39 -21.17
C GLN A 150 9.79 11.25 -19.91
N ILE A 151 9.47 10.73 -18.72
CA ILE A 151 9.63 11.45 -17.46
C ILE A 151 11.09 11.34 -17.02
N PRO A 152 11.82 12.46 -16.87
CA PRO A 152 13.16 12.40 -16.31
C PRO A 152 13.03 12.04 -14.83
N VAL A 153 13.55 10.86 -14.47
CA VAL A 153 13.69 10.41 -13.08
C VAL A 153 15.16 10.46 -12.70
N SER A 154 15.51 11.18 -11.64
CA SER A 154 16.89 11.37 -11.23
C SER A 154 17.55 10.05 -10.86
N THR A 155 18.85 9.94 -11.12
CA THR A 155 19.64 8.74 -10.80
C THR A 155 19.54 8.38 -9.31
N CYS A 156 19.52 9.37 -8.42
CA CYS A 156 19.42 9.14 -6.99
C CYS A 156 18.07 8.54 -6.57
N VAL A 157 16.95 8.93 -7.20
CA VAL A 157 15.64 8.28 -7.00
C VAL A 157 15.65 6.86 -7.56
N GLN A 158 16.19 6.67 -8.77
CA GLN A 158 16.31 5.34 -9.36
C GLN A 158 17.15 4.39 -8.49
N GLN A 159 18.21 4.89 -7.84
CA GLN A 159 19.05 4.09 -6.94
C GLN A 159 18.35 3.77 -5.62
N LYS A 160 17.72 4.76 -4.99
CA LYS A 160 17.02 4.58 -3.70
C LYS A 160 15.78 3.70 -3.80
N PHE A 161 15.13 3.69 -4.95
CA PHE A 161 13.86 2.99 -5.19
C PHE A 161 13.96 1.99 -6.36
N ALA A 162 15.15 1.41 -6.57
CA ALA A 162 15.44 0.57 -7.73
C ALA A 162 14.49 -0.63 -7.91
N ASP A 163 13.94 -1.13 -6.81
CA ASP A 163 13.01 -2.27 -6.79
C ASP A 163 11.52 -1.85 -6.74
N THR A 164 11.23 -0.56 -6.67
CA THR A 164 9.88 0.01 -6.55
C THR A 164 9.56 1.08 -7.59
N ILE A 165 10.48 1.36 -8.51
CA ILE A 165 10.27 2.26 -9.64
C ILE A 165 10.59 1.52 -10.94
N GLU A 166 9.80 1.78 -11.97
CA GLU A 166 10.02 1.21 -13.30
C GLU A 166 9.60 2.20 -14.40
N LEU A 167 10.29 2.17 -15.54
CA LEU A 167 10.02 3.05 -16.69
C LEU A 167 9.32 2.28 -17.82
N LEU A 168 8.07 2.63 -18.10
CA LEU A 168 7.21 1.98 -19.10
C LEU A 168 6.95 2.88 -20.32
N ASP A 169 6.71 2.27 -21.48
CA ASP A 169 6.43 2.98 -22.72
C ASP A 169 4.93 3.12 -22.98
N TYR A 170 4.29 4.04 -22.26
CA TYR A 170 2.87 4.32 -22.44
C TYR A 170 2.56 4.96 -23.79
N GLN A 171 3.51 5.70 -24.39
CA GLN A 171 3.25 6.42 -25.63
C GLN A 171 3.16 5.48 -26.81
N ALA A 172 4.04 4.48 -26.91
CA ALA A 172 4.01 3.51 -27.99
C ALA A 172 2.92 2.45 -27.76
N GLN A 173 2.84 1.89 -26.54
CA GLN A 173 2.13 0.63 -26.27
C GLN A 173 1.30 0.67 -24.96
N PRO A 174 0.33 1.59 -24.82
CA PRO A 174 -0.38 1.82 -23.55
C PRO A 174 -1.11 0.58 -23.01
N GLU A 175 -1.80 -0.17 -23.87
CA GLU A 175 -2.54 -1.37 -23.45
C GLU A 175 -1.60 -2.52 -23.03
N GLU A 176 -0.48 -2.69 -23.73
CA GLU A 176 0.52 -3.69 -23.32
C GLU A 176 1.11 -3.34 -21.94
N GLN A 177 1.39 -2.05 -21.68
CA GLN A 177 1.86 -1.61 -20.37
C GLN A 177 0.80 -1.80 -19.27
N ARG A 178 -0.49 -1.57 -19.59
CA ARG A 178 -1.61 -1.87 -18.67
C ARG A 178 -1.63 -3.35 -18.28
N GLU A 179 -1.58 -4.24 -19.27
CA GLU A 179 -1.57 -5.68 -19.03
C GLU A 179 -0.32 -6.12 -18.26
N TYR A 180 0.84 -5.53 -18.55
CA TYR A 180 2.06 -5.79 -17.80
C TYR A 180 1.90 -5.43 -16.31
N ILE A 181 1.36 -4.25 -16.00
CA ILE A 181 1.10 -3.84 -14.62
C ILE A 181 0.13 -4.82 -13.95
N ASN A 182 -0.96 -5.21 -14.63
CA ASN A 182 -1.91 -6.19 -14.08
C ASN A 182 -1.27 -7.55 -13.80
N ARG A 183 -0.47 -8.08 -14.72
CA ARG A 183 0.27 -9.34 -14.52
C ARG A 183 1.26 -9.24 -13.36
N TRP A 184 1.94 -8.10 -13.23
CA TRP A 184 2.85 -7.86 -12.10
C TRP A 184 2.12 -7.86 -10.75
N VAL A 185 0.97 -7.19 -10.67
CA VAL A 185 0.11 -7.17 -9.47
C VAL A 185 -0.46 -8.55 -9.17
N GLU A 186 -0.94 -9.28 -10.19
CA GLU A 186 -1.46 -10.63 -10.04
C GLU A 186 -0.40 -11.57 -9.46
N ASN A 187 0.82 -11.51 -9.98
CA ASN A 187 1.94 -12.29 -9.46
C ASN A 187 2.29 -11.92 -8.02
N ALA A 188 2.40 -10.63 -7.72
CA ALA A 188 2.72 -10.14 -6.38
C ALA A 188 1.65 -10.51 -5.34
N THR A 189 0.40 -10.69 -5.79
CA THR A 189 -0.75 -11.05 -4.95
C THR A 189 -1.14 -12.52 -5.04
N ARG A 190 -0.29 -13.37 -5.64
CA ARG A 190 -0.53 -14.81 -5.80
C ARG A 190 -1.88 -15.12 -6.46
N GLY A 191 -2.20 -14.39 -7.51
CA GLY A 191 -3.41 -14.59 -8.32
C GLY A 191 -4.70 -14.07 -7.69
N GLN A 192 -4.65 -13.40 -6.53
CA GLN A 192 -5.87 -12.96 -5.85
C GLN A 192 -6.41 -11.64 -6.39
N ILE A 193 -5.54 -10.73 -6.84
CA ILE A 193 -5.93 -9.47 -7.47
C ILE A 193 -5.60 -9.56 -8.94
N LYS A 194 -6.65 -9.63 -9.76
CA LYS A 194 -6.57 -9.68 -11.22
C LYS A 194 -7.15 -8.40 -11.78
N ASP A 195 -6.67 -8.03 -12.97
CA ASP A 195 -7.21 -6.90 -13.74
C ASP A 195 -7.38 -5.61 -12.92
N LEU A 196 -6.35 -5.29 -12.10
CA LEU A 196 -6.35 -4.10 -11.24
C LEU A 196 -6.72 -2.83 -12.02
N LEU A 197 -6.15 -2.69 -13.22
CA LEU A 197 -6.40 -1.61 -14.16
C LEU A 197 -7.35 -2.09 -15.25
N GLU A 198 -8.53 -1.48 -15.32
CA GLU A 198 -9.51 -1.68 -16.37
C GLU A 198 -8.99 -1.20 -17.74
N PRO A 199 -9.47 -1.77 -18.87
CA PRO A 199 -9.14 -1.30 -20.21
C PRO A 199 -9.30 0.23 -20.35
N GLY A 200 -8.34 0.90 -20.98
CA GLY A 200 -8.33 2.36 -21.11
C GLY A 200 -7.84 3.15 -19.88
N ALA A 201 -7.60 2.52 -18.72
CA ALA A 201 -7.05 3.20 -17.55
C ALA A 201 -5.62 3.74 -17.76
N ILE A 202 -4.86 3.10 -18.68
CA ILE A 202 -3.56 3.57 -19.14
C ILE A 202 -3.71 4.07 -20.57
N THR A 203 -3.23 5.28 -20.83
CA THR A 203 -3.32 5.93 -22.14
C THR A 203 -1.94 6.42 -22.58
N ARG A 204 -1.82 6.85 -23.84
CA ARG A 204 -0.58 7.47 -24.35
C ARG A 204 -0.17 8.73 -23.57
N ASN A 205 -1.10 9.34 -22.84
CA ASN A 205 -0.85 10.53 -22.03
C ASN A 205 -0.44 10.20 -20.59
N THR A 206 -0.54 8.93 -20.16
CA THR A 206 -0.15 8.52 -18.81
C THR A 206 1.32 8.85 -18.56
N LYS A 207 1.59 9.50 -17.42
CA LYS A 207 2.94 9.89 -16.99
C LYS A 207 3.44 9.08 -15.80
N LEU A 208 2.53 8.68 -14.92
CA LEU A 208 2.78 7.88 -13.75
C LEU A 208 1.55 6.99 -13.53
N ALA A 209 1.78 5.70 -13.36
CA ALA A 209 0.81 4.77 -12.82
C ALA A 209 1.31 4.27 -11.47
N VAL A 210 0.40 4.11 -10.52
CA VAL A 210 0.69 3.77 -9.13
C VAL A 210 -0.01 2.46 -8.85
N ALA A 211 0.77 1.39 -8.65
CA ALA A 211 0.20 0.10 -8.26
C ALA A 211 0.36 -0.08 -6.75
N ASN A 212 -0.76 -0.37 -6.10
CA ASN A 212 -0.85 -0.62 -4.68
C ASN A 212 -1.73 -1.84 -4.45
N ALA A 213 -1.17 -2.91 -3.88
CA ALA A 213 -1.92 -4.10 -3.52
C ALA A 213 -1.18 -4.89 -2.44
N ALA A 214 -1.92 -5.61 -1.60
CA ALA A 214 -1.34 -6.47 -0.57
C ALA A 214 -1.99 -7.85 -0.57
N TYR A 215 -1.19 -8.85 -0.26
CA TYR A 215 -1.62 -10.22 -0.05
C TYR A 215 -1.22 -10.68 1.34
N PHE A 216 -2.17 -11.26 2.05
CA PHE A 216 -1.94 -11.88 3.35
C PHE A 216 -2.63 -13.24 3.46
N LYS A 217 -1.84 -14.24 3.85
CA LYS A 217 -2.30 -15.58 4.19
C LYS A 217 -1.57 -16.08 5.42
N GLY A 218 -2.21 -15.92 6.57
CA GLY A 218 -1.84 -16.59 7.81
C GLY A 218 -2.69 -17.84 8.03
N THR A 219 -2.13 -18.78 8.79
CA THR A 219 -2.91 -19.84 9.43
C THR A 219 -3.16 -19.43 10.88
N TRP A 220 -4.39 -19.59 11.37
CA TRP A 220 -4.70 -19.35 12.78
C TRP A 220 -3.81 -20.20 13.68
N GLN A 221 -3.33 -19.62 14.78
CA GLN A 221 -2.57 -20.34 15.81
C GLN A 221 -3.43 -21.44 16.44
N THR A 222 -4.67 -21.10 16.79
CA THR A 222 -5.73 -22.05 17.17
C THR A 222 -6.73 -22.15 16.03
N LYS A 223 -6.72 -23.27 15.29
CA LYS A 223 -7.58 -23.44 14.11
C LYS A 223 -9.00 -23.81 14.50
N PHE A 224 -9.98 -23.27 13.77
CA PHE A 224 -11.35 -23.74 13.79
C PHE A 224 -11.44 -25.14 13.17
N LYS A 225 -12.22 -26.02 13.79
CA LYS A 225 -12.58 -27.31 13.20
C LYS A 225 -13.75 -27.09 12.24
N ALA A 226 -13.64 -27.59 11.01
CA ALA A 226 -14.70 -27.42 10.00
C ALA A 226 -16.06 -28.00 10.45
N ALA A 227 -16.04 -29.08 11.25
CA ALA A 227 -17.25 -29.70 11.80
C ALA A 227 -17.98 -28.81 12.83
N GLU A 228 -17.31 -27.79 13.39
CA GLU A 228 -17.87 -26.85 14.35
C GLU A 228 -18.35 -25.55 13.66
N THR A 229 -18.53 -25.58 12.34
CA THR A 229 -19.05 -24.46 11.56
C THR A 229 -20.51 -24.73 11.20
N ASN A 230 -21.42 -23.86 11.65
CA ASN A 230 -22.86 -24.00 11.45
C ASN A 230 -23.46 -22.74 10.83
N LYS A 231 -24.63 -22.86 10.20
CA LYS A 231 -25.39 -21.69 9.72
C LYS A 231 -26.02 -20.97 10.90
N GLU A 232 -25.63 -19.71 11.12
CA GLU A 232 -26.17 -18.86 12.18
C GLU A 232 -26.54 -17.46 11.67
N ILE A 233 -27.35 -16.75 12.45
CA ILE A 233 -27.82 -15.40 12.13
C ILE A 233 -26.71 -14.38 12.42
N PHE A 234 -26.32 -13.62 11.40
CA PHE A 234 -25.57 -12.38 11.52
C PHE A 234 -26.52 -11.18 11.40
N TYR A 235 -26.50 -10.31 12.40
CA TYR A 235 -27.32 -9.10 12.46
C TYR A 235 -26.57 -7.97 11.77
N VAL A 236 -26.98 -7.62 10.54
CA VAL A 236 -26.38 -6.52 9.76
C VAL A 236 -26.82 -5.16 10.30
N SER A 237 -28.09 -5.07 10.69
CA SER A 237 -28.70 -3.92 11.36
C SER A 237 -29.80 -4.42 12.31
N ALA A 238 -30.51 -3.51 12.98
CA ALA A 238 -31.63 -3.86 13.84
C ALA A 238 -32.77 -4.59 13.09
N ASP A 239 -32.92 -4.32 11.79
CA ASP A 239 -33.98 -4.81 10.92
C ASP A 239 -33.48 -5.79 9.83
N GLN A 240 -32.16 -5.91 9.62
CA GLN A 240 -31.58 -6.78 8.61
C GLN A 240 -30.76 -7.92 9.22
N GLN A 241 -31.12 -9.15 8.85
CA GLN A 241 -30.46 -10.38 9.26
C GLN A 241 -30.04 -11.21 8.04
N LYS A 242 -28.92 -11.92 8.16
CA LYS A 242 -28.44 -12.85 7.13
C LYS A 242 -27.88 -14.11 7.78
N PHE A 243 -28.12 -15.28 7.19
CA PHE A 243 -27.44 -16.50 7.60
C PHE A 243 -26.00 -16.51 7.06
N VAL A 244 -25.04 -16.82 7.93
CA VAL A 244 -23.61 -16.95 7.58
C VAL A 244 -23.07 -18.28 8.10
N ASP A 245 -21.95 -18.75 7.53
CA ASP A 245 -21.20 -19.88 8.09
C ASP A 245 -20.41 -19.38 9.31
N MET A 246 -20.96 -19.59 10.51
CA MET A 246 -20.36 -19.15 11.77
C MET A 246 -19.43 -20.24 12.31
N MET A 247 -18.18 -19.89 12.56
CA MET A 247 -17.16 -20.82 13.07
C MET A 247 -17.11 -20.78 14.61
N HIS A 248 -16.98 -21.94 15.26
CA HIS A 248 -16.85 -22.04 16.72
C HIS A 248 -15.51 -22.65 17.17
N VAL A 249 -14.94 -22.12 18.27
CA VAL A 249 -13.76 -22.67 18.94
C VAL A 249 -13.74 -22.25 20.41
N GLU A 250 -13.35 -23.16 21.30
CA GLU A 250 -13.10 -22.86 22.72
C GLU A 250 -11.60 -22.90 23.01
N GLY A 251 -11.12 -21.96 23.83
CA GLY A 251 -9.70 -21.87 24.19
C GLY A 251 -9.36 -20.60 24.98
N THR A 252 -8.08 -20.46 25.32
CA THR A 252 -7.56 -19.26 26.00
C THR A 252 -7.08 -18.24 24.97
N PHE A 253 -7.69 -17.04 24.97
CA PHE A 253 -7.36 -15.96 24.05
C PHE A 253 -7.11 -14.65 24.81
N SER A 254 -6.18 -13.83 24.30
CA SER A 254 -6.02 -12.44 24.73
C SER A 254 -7.23 -11.65 24.23
N HIS A 255 -8.00 -11.08 25.16
CA HIS A 255 -9.21 -10.29 24.90
C HIS A 255 -9.10 -8.94 25.59
#